data_AF-A0AAP1BX91-F1
#
_entry.id   AF-A0AAP1BX91-F1
#
_cell.length_a   1.000
_cell.length_b   1.000
_cell.length_c   1.000
_cell.angle_alpha   90.00
_cell.angle_beta   90.00
_cell.angle_gamma   90.00
#
_symmetry.space_group_name_H-M   'P 1'
#
loop_
_entity.id
_entity.type
_entity.pdbx_description
1 polymer ?
#
loop_
_entity_poly.entity_id
_entity_poly.type
_entity_poly.pdbx_seq_one_letter_code
_entity_poly.pdbx_strand_id
1 'polypeptide(L)'
;MENTKKRLQEYSFDNYKLVLNFATFEDAELYAQEHQGDLVEIGFTDGADNPLFDDFAKLISNRAVFRVKLPAEYEILYSHDERFQELAEDILEAMKRKENDVAPEDWLADQNIAPGDRIIILRDGSINTVTTRERIKFLMAGKLYEIAVQLPKK
;
A
#
# COMPACT_ATOMS: atom_id res chain seq x y z
N MET A 1 -23.92 -1.70 -7.05
CA MET A 1 -22.56 -1.13 -7.04
C MET A 1 -22.16 -0.96 -5.59
N GLU A 2 -21.73 -2.05 -4.96
CA GLU A 2 -21.16 -1.99 -3.60
C GLU A 2 -19.76 -1.41 -3.72
N ASN A 3 -19.65 -0.11 -3.47
CA ASN A 3 -18.35 0.53 -3.27
C ASN A 3 -17.67 -0.20 -2.12
N THR A 4 -16.59 -0.92 -2.42
CA THR A 4 -15.52 -1.25 -1.48
C THR A 4 -14.95 0.06 -0.93
N LYS A 5 -15.69 0.72 -0.03
CA LYS A 5 -15.18 1.79 0.81
C LYS A 5 -14.15 1.13 1.72
N LYS A 6 -12.89 1.09 1.29
CA LYS A 6 -11.77 0.79 2.19
C LYS A 6 -11.95 1.67 3.42
N ARG A 7 -11.96 1.05 4.60
CA ARG A 7 -12.13 1.78 5.85
C ARG A 7 -10.86 2.61 6.05
N LEU A 8 -11.03 3.92 6.20
CA LEU A 8 -9.96 4.83 6.60
C LEU A 8 -9.35 4.29 7.91
N GLN A 9 -8.03 4.35 8.01
CA GLN A 9 -7.31 3.95 9.23
C GLN A 9 -7.11 5.19 10.10
N GLU A 10 -7.40 5.07 11.40
CA GLU A 10 -7.25 6.17 12.34
C GLU A 10 -6.22 5.84 13.40
N TYR A 11 -5.27 6.75 13.61
CA TYR A 11 -4.25 6.66 14.65
C TYR A 11 -4.46 7.83 15.60
N SER A 12 -4.76 7.52 16.86
CA SER A 12 -4.98 8.53 17.89
C SER A 12 -3.69 8.79 18.65
N PHE A 13 -3.30 10.06 18.71
CA PHE A 13 -2.22 10.56 19.54
C PHE A 13 -2.80 11.41 20.69
N ASP A 14 -1.93 11.89 21.57
CA ASP A 14 -2.36 12.70 22.71
C ASP A 14 -3.04 14.01 22.27
N ASN A 15 -2.46 14.71 21.28
CA ASN A 15 -2.89 16.05 20.87
C ASN A 15 -3.60 16.10 19.50
N TYR A 16 -3.53 15.02 18.72
CA TYR A 16 -4.09 14.97 17.37
C TYR A 16 -4.49 13.54 17.02
N LYS A 17 -5.18 13.38 15.89
CA LYS A 17 -5.39 12.07 15.25
C LYS A 17 -4.93 12.14 13.80
N LEU A 18 -4.44 11.02 13.29
CA LEU A 18 -4.10 10.86 11.87
C LEU A 18 -5.12 9.94 11.23
N VAL A 19 -5.63 10.34 10.08
CA VAL A 19 -6.49 9.52 9.23
C VAL A 19 -5.72 9.17 7.97
N LEU A 20 -5.72 7.90 7.58
CA LEU A 20 -4.91 7.33 6.50
C LEU A 20 -5.74 6.39 5.63
N ASN A 21 -5.08 5.74 4.66
CA ASN A 21 -5.68 4.76 3.76
C ASN A 21 -6.69 5.37 2.78
N PHE A 22 -6.42 6.60 2.34
CA PHE A 22 -7.20 7.26 1.30
C PHE A 22 -7.06 6.50 -0.03
N ALA A 23 -8.11 6.52 -0.85
CA ALA A 23 -8.09 5.87 -2.15
C ALA A 23 -7.38 6.75 -3.19
N THR A 24 -7.61 8.05 -3.15
CA THR A 24 -7.01 9.05 -4.04
C THR A 24 -6.45 10.22 -3.25
N PHE A 25 -5.59 11.03 -3.91
CA PHE A 25 -5.03 12.23 -3.31
C PHE A 25 -6.13 13.27 -3.07
N GLU A 26 -7.06 13.39 -4.01
CA GLU A 26 -8.22 14.26 -3.92
C GLU A 26 -9.12 13.90 -2.73
N ASP A 27 -9.31 12.62 -2.43
CA ASP A 27 -10.08 12.20 -1.25
C ASP A 27 -9.44 12.69 0.06
N ALA A 28 -8.10 12.65 0.14
CA ALA A 28 -7.36 13.12 1.30
C ALA A 28 -7.46 14.66 1.44
N GLU A 29 -7.33 15.40 0.34
CA GLU A 29 -7.49 16.86 0.32
C GLU A 29 -8.91 17.27 0.74
N LEU A 30 -9.93 16.63 0.18
CA LEU A 30 -11.33 16.90 0.51
C LEU A 30 -11.59 16.62 2.00
N TYR A 31 -11.11 15.48 2.50
CA TYR A 31 -11.28 15.11 3.91
C TYR A 31 -10.59 16.10 4.85
N ALA A 32 -9.39 16.58 4.51
CA ALA A 32 -8.71 17.64 5.26
C ALA A 32 -9.53 18.94 5.30
N GLN A 33 -10.06 19.38 4.16
CA GLN A 33 -10.87 20.59 4.08
C GLN A 33 -12.17 20.49 4.87
N GLU A 34 -12.89 19.36 4.75
CA GLU A 34 -14.17 19.13 5.44
C GLU A 34 -14.01 19.05 6.96
N HIS A 35 -12.90 18.49 7.44
CA HIS A 35 -12.65 18.27 8.86
C HIS A 35 -11.72 19.32 9.50
N GLN A 36 -11.35 20.38 8.77
CA GLN A 36 -10.41 21.41 9.22
C GLN A 36 -9.06 20.81 9.68
N GLY A 37 -8.60 19.82 8.94
CA GLY A 37 -7.33 19.13 9.12
C GLY A 37 -6.24 19.64 8.21
N ASP A 38 -5.02 19.20 8.52
CA ASP A 38 -3.84 19.45 7.72
C ASP A 38 -3.44 18.18 6.96
N LEU A 39 -3.15 18.32 5.67
CA LEU A 39 -2.60 17.25 4.86
C LEU A 39 -1.12 17.09 5.20
N VAL A 40 -0.72 15.89 5.62
CA VAL A 40 0.63 15.59 6.11
C VAL A 40 1.17 14.33 5.46
N GLU A 41 2.49 14.24 5.37
CA GLU A 41 3.19 13.04 4.91
C GLU A 41 3.68 12.25 6.11
N ILE A 42 3.50 10.93 6.05
CA ILE A 42 3.97 10.03 7.09
C ILE A 42 4.77 8.88 6.50
N GLY A 43 5.61 8.28 7.34
CA GLY A 43 6.41 7.10 7.05
C GLY A 43 6.29 6.04 8.14
N PHE A 44 6.07 4.80 7.72
CA PHE A 44 6.29 3.59 8.50
C PHE A 44 7.69 3.08 8.17
N THR A 45 8.68 3.46 8.99
CA THR A 45 10.10 3.24 8.69
C THR A 45 10.84 2.35 9.68
N ASP A 46 10.21 2.05 10.81
CA ASP A 46 10.77 1.27 11.93
C ASP A 46 10.44 -0.24 11.83
N GLY A 47 9.76 -0.67 10.77
CA GLY A 47 9.30 -2.04 10.61
C GLY A 47 8.07 -2.38 11.46
N ALA A 48 7.42 -1.37 12.04
CA ALA A 48 6.20 -1.49 12.82
C ALA A 48 5.11 -0.58 12.25
N ASP A 49 3.88 -0.73 12.78
CA ASP A 49 2.73 0.05 12.35
C ASP A 49 2.63 1.38 13.14
N ASN A 50 3.76 2.10 13.21
CA ASN A 50 3.88 3.36 13.91
C ASN A 50 4.09 4.48 12.89
N PRO A 51 3.06 5.27 12.57
CA PRO A 51 3.21 6.36 11.62
C PRO A 51 4.02 7.49 12.24
N LEU A 52 5.09 7.90 11.56
CA LEU A 52 5.92 9.05 11.91
C LEU A 52 5.81 10.11 10.83
N PHE A 53 5.82 11.40 11.17
CA PHE A 53 5.88 12.46 10.17
C PHE A 53 7.17 12.34 9.34
N ASP A 54 7.03 12.22 8.02
CA ASP A 54 8.15 12.03 7.11
C ASP A 54 7.75 12.47 5.69
N ASP A 55 8.42 13.51 5.17
CA ASP A 55 8.20 14.10 3.84
C ASP A 55 9.19 13.60 2.78
N PHE A 56 9.96 12.54 3.08
CA PHE A 56 10.99 12.00 2.19
C PHE A 56 10.44 11.60 0.81
N ALA A 57 9.23 11.07 0.76
CA ALA A 57 8.61 10.61 -0.47
C ALA A 57 7.99 11.73 -1.32
N LYS A 58 7.86 12.94 -0.77
CA LYS A 58 7.27 14.13 -1.40
C LYS A 58 5.90 13.84 -2.01
N LEU A 59 5.08 13.10 -1.29
CA LEU A 59 3.77 12.61 -1.73
C LEU A 59 2.82 13.76 -2.08
N ILE A 60 2.84 14.84 -1.28
CA ILE A 60 2.03 16.04 -1.52
C ILE A 60 2.46 16.74 -2.80
N SER A 61 3.76 16.92 -3.00
CA SER A 61 4.29 17.55 -4.22
C SER A 61 4.02 16.71 -5.48
N ASN A 62 4.04 15.39 -5.35
CA ASN A 62 3.85 14.45 -6.46
C ASN A 62 2.39 14.03 -6.67
N ARG A 63 1.45 14.52 -5.85
CA ARG A 63 0.03 14.10 -5.83
C ARG A 63 -0.12 12.57 -5.78
N ALA A 64 0.72 11.93 -4.99
CA ALA A 64 0.71 10.48 -4.78
C ALA A 64 0.15 10.16 -3.39
N VAL A 65 -0.60 9.06 -3.29
CA VAL A 65 -1.23 8.65 -2.02
C VAL A 65 -0.25 7.87 -1.14
N PHE A 66 0.59 7.05 -1.75
CA PHE A 66 1.60 6.27 -1.04
C PHE A 66 2.81 5.98 -1.92
N ARG A 67 3.93 5.64 -1.28
CA ARG A 67 5.14 5.18 -1.93
C ARG A 67 5.84 4.16 -1.06
N VAL A 68 6.33 3.08 -1.68
CA VAL A 68 7.14 2.09 -0.98
C VAL A 68 8.61 2.29 -1.35
N LYS A 69 9.49 2.16 -0.36
CA LYS A 69 10.94 2.08 -0.55
C LYS A 69 11.44 0.77 0.04
N LEU A 70 12.06 -0.04 -0.80
CA LEU A 70 12.81 -1.21 -0.40
C LEU A 70 14.33 -0.95 -0.52
N PRO A 71 15.17 -1.79 0.10
CA PRO A 71 16.60 -1.85 -0.20
C PRO A 71 16.89 -2.02 -1.71
N ALA A 72 18.03 -1.54 -2.17
CA ALA A 72 18.35 -1.40 -3.60
C ALA A 72 18.42 -2.74 -4.37
N GLU A 73 18.62 -3.83 -3.65
CA GLU A 73 18.59 -5.20 -4.18
C GLU A 73 17.19 -5.70 -4.56
N TYR A 74 16.14 -4.95 -4.19
CA TYR A 74 14.75 -5.29 -4.47
C TYR A 74 14.12 -4.30 -5.46
N GLU A 75 13.42 -4.84 -6.45
CA GLU A 75 12.58 -4.09 -7.39
C GLU A 75 11.10 -4.33 -7.06
N ILE A 76 10.28 -3.27 -7.13
CA ILE A 76 8.85 -3.33 -6.82
C ILE A 76 8.08 -3.07 -8.10
N LEU A 77 7.18 -3.98 -8.44
CA LEU A 77 6.19 -3.79 -9.50
C LEU A 77 4.83 -3.57 -8.85
N TYR A 78 4.20 -2.45 -9.16
CA TYR A 78 2.86 -2.11 -8.72
C TYR A 78 1.82 -2.71 -9.65
N SER A 79 0.59 -2.91 -9.17
CA SER A 79 -0.49 -3.50 -9.95
C SER A 79 -0.82 -2.78 -11.27
N HIS A 80 -0.44 -1.50 -11.38
CA HIS A 80 -0.63 -0.68 -12.59
C HIS A 80 0.53 -0.77 -13.59
N ASP A 81 1.63 -1.44 -13.25
CA ASP A 81 2.76 -1.63 -14.15
C ASP A 81 2.46 -2.75 -15.17
N GLU A 82 2.84 -2.56 -16.43
CA GLU A 82 2.62 -3.58 -17.49
C GLU A 82 3.34 -4.90 -17.16
N ARG A 83 4.59 -4.80 -16.65
CA ARG A 83 5.39 -5.96 -16.21
C ARG A 83 4.74 -6.73 -15.06
N PHE A 84 3.89 -6.08 -14.26
CA PHE A 84 3.15 -6.77 -13.21
C PHE A 84 2.15 -7.76 -13.80
N GLN A 85 1.43 -7.39 -14.85
CA GLN A 85 0.41 -8.24 -15.46
C GLN A 85 1.05 -9.49 -16.10
N GLU A 86 2.16 -9.30 -16.82
CA GLU A 86 2.93 -10.39 -17.43
C GLU A 86 3.44 -11.38 -16.37
N LEU A 87 4.09 -10.88 -15.32
CA LEU A 87 4.63 -11.73 -14.25
C LEU A 87 3.54 -12.36 -13.38
N ALA A 88 2.40 -11.69 -13.20
CA ALA A 88 1.27 -12.27 -12.47
C ALA A 88 0.72 -13.50 -13.21
N GLU A 89 0.64 -13.45 -14.54
CA GLU A 89 0.23 -14.58 -15.36
C GLU A 89 1.23 -15.74 -15.27
N ASP A 90 2.53 -15.46 -15.36
CA ASP A 90 3.60 -16.47 -15.23
C ASP A 90 3.62 -17.12 -13.83
N ILE A 91 3.40 -16.34 -12.76
CA ILE A 91 3.29 -16.85 -11.39
C ILE A 91 2.07 -17.76 -11.28
N LEU A 92 0.92 -17.32 -11.79
CA LEU A 92 -0.31 -18.12 -11.81
C LEU A 92 -0.10 -19.42 -12.57
N GLU A 93 0.54 -19.39 -13.73
CA GLU A 93 0.87 -20.59 -14.50
C GLU A 93 1.84 -21.53 -13.76
N ALA A 94 2.93 -20.99 -13.20
CA ALA A 94 3.91 -21.80 -12.47
C ALA A 94 3.33 -22.44 -11.21
N MET A 95 2.39 -21.77 -10.55
CA MET A 95 1.65 -22.29 -9.39
C MET A 95 0.61 -23.33 -9.79
N LYS A 96 -0.18 -23.09 -10.85
CA LYS A 96 -1.11 -24.07 -11.44
C LYS A 96 -0.40 -25.38 -11.81
N ARG A 97 0.86 -25.31 -12.26
CA ARG A 97 1.68 -26.49 -12.57
C ARG A 97 2.21 -27.22 -11.33
N LYS A 98 2.31 -26.55 -10.18
CA LYS A 98 2.79 -27.12 -8.91
C LYS A 98 1.68 -27.75 -8.07
N GLU A 99 0.47 -27.20 -8.11
CA GLU A 99 -0.67 -27.67 -7.30
C GLU A 99 -1.74 -28.29 -8.20
N ASN A 100 -1.63 -29.59 -8.44
CA ASN A 100 -2.62 -30.39 -9.16
C ASN A 100 -3.89 -30.66 -8.31
N ASP A 101 -4.25 -29.76 -7.38
CA ASP A 101 -5.34 -29.99 -6.41
C ASP A 101 -6.03 -28.72 -5.84
N VAL A 102 -5.69 -27.50 -6.28
CA VAL A 102 -6.45 -26.29 -5.89
C VAL A 102 -6.69 -25.43 -7.12
N ALA A 103 -7.95 -25.11 -7.39
CA ALA A 103 -8.32 -24.35 -8.58
C ALA A 103 -7.72 -22.92 -8.49
N PRO A 104 -7.13 -22.39 -9.57
CA PRO A 104 -6.53 -21.05 -9.58
C PRO A 104 -7.53 -19.92 -9.31
N GLU A 105 -8.83 -20.19 -9.49
CA GLU A 105 -9.92 -19.29 -9.14
C GLU A 105 -10.07 -19.15 -7.62
N ASP A 106 -9.79 -20.20 -6.84
CA ASP A 106 -9.89 -20.16 -5.39
C ASP A 106 -8.84 -19.23 -4.76
N TRP A 107 -7.60 -19.16 -5.27
CA TRP A 107 -6.60 -18.22 -4.73
C TRP A 107 -6.92 -16.74 -5.03
N LEU A 108 -7.52 -16.46 -6.20
CA LEU A 108 -8.00 -15.12 -6.53
C LEU A 108 -9.27 -14.78 -5.74
N ALA A 109 -10.08 -15.78 -5.38
CA ALA A 109 -11.34 -15.63 -4.64
C ALA A 109 -11.19 -15.63 -3.11
N ASP A 110 -10.17 -16.28 -2.53
CA ASP A 110 -9.96 -16.38 -1.08
C ASP A 110 -9.38 -15.10 -0.45
N GLN A 111 -9.26 -14.03 -1.23
CA GLN A 111 -8.70 -12.77 -0.79
C GLN A 111 -9.62 -11.64 -1.22
N ASN A 112 -10.45 -11.18 -0.28
CA ASN A 112 -11.16 -9.89 -0.26
C ASN A 112 -10.18 -8.68 -0.34
N ILE A 113 -9.23 -8.70 -1.28
CA ILE A 113 -8.13 -7.76 -1.40
C ILE A 113 -8.29 -7.02 -2.72
N ALA A 114 -8.40 -5.69 -2.64
CA ALA A 114 -8.60 -4.84 -3.79
C ALA A 114 -7.45 -5.01 -4.82
N PRO A 115 -7.73 -5.16 -6.13
CA PRO A 115 -6.72 -5.37 -7.17
C PRO A 115 -5.58 -4.34 -7.18
N GLY A 116 -5.88 -3.09 -6.78
CA GLY A 116 -4.93 -1.97 -6.76
C GLY A 116 -3.88 -1.99 -5.63
N ASP A 117 -3.98 -2.91 -4.68
CA ASP A 117 -3.10 -2.94 -3.49
C ASP A 117 -1.99 -3.98 -3.55
N ARG A 118 -1.94 -4.77 -4.64
CA ARG A 118 -0.95 -5.82 -4.83
C ARG A 118 0.35 -5.25 -5.40
N ILE A 119 1.47 -5.76 -4.86
CA ILE A 119 2.83 -5.47 -5.35
C ILE A 119 3.61 -6.79 -5.50
N ILE A 120 4.34 -6.92 -6.61
CA ILE A 120 5.31 -8.00 -6.82
C ILE A 120 6.69 -7.45 -6.46
N ILE A 121 7.47 -8.24 -5.72
CA ILE A 121 8.81 -7.85 -5.31
C ILE A 121 9.78 -8.82 -5.96
N LEU A 122 10.66 -8.27 -6.78
CA LEU A 122 11.71 -8.97 -7.46
C LEU A 122 13.03 -8.79 -6.70
N ARG A 123 13.89 -9.80 -6.76
CA ARG A 123 15.28 -9.75 -6.34
C ARG A 123 16.13 -10.39 -7.44
N ASP A 124 17.14 -9.67 -7.92
CA ASP A 124 18.03 -10.14 -8.99
C ASP A 124 17.27 -10.64 -10.24
N GLY A 125 16.18 -9.95 -10.61
CA GLY A 125 15.33 -10.29 -11.76
C GLY A 125 14.40 -11.48 -11.57
N SER A 126 14.38 -12.10 -10.39
CA SER A 126 13.50 -13.22 -10.05
C SER A 126 12.45 -12.80 -9.01
N ILE A 127 11.27 -13.42 -9.06
CA ILE A 127 10.21 -13.15 -8.09
C ILE A 127 10.65 -13.60 -6.69
N ASN A 128 10.79 -12.63 -5.78
CA ASN A 128 11.09 -12.89 -4.39
C ASN A 128 9.81 -13.15 -3.59
N THR A 129 8.78 -12.29 -3.75
CA THR A 129 7.47 -12.49 -3.10
C THR A 129 6.36 -11.65 -3.75
N VAL A 130 5.11 -12.02 -3.52
CA VAL A 130 3.91 -11.23 -3.88
C VAL A 130 3.21 -10.82 -2.59
N THR A 131 2.95 -9.53 -2.40
CA THR A 131 2.40 -9.00 -1.15
C THR A 131 1.52 -7.78 -1.39
N THR A 132 1.04 -7.16 -0.31
CA THR A 132 0.24 -5.91 -0.37
C THR A 132 1.02 -4.74 0.21
N ARG A 133 0.60 -3.51 -0.13
CA ARG A 133 1.17 -2.28 0.46
C ARG A 133 1.15 -2.26 1.99
N GLU A 134 0.17 -2.91 2.64
CA GLU A 134 0.11 -2.94 4.11
C GLU A 134 1.13 -3.90 4.70
N ARG A 135 1.31 -5.07 4.08
CA ARG A 135 2.24 -6.09 4.58
C ARG A 135 3.71 -5.69 4.39
N ILE A 136 4.00 -4.75 3.50
CA ILE A 136 5.38 -4.30 3.25
C ILE A 136 6.01 -3.63 4.46
N LYS A 137 5.20 -3.02 5.33
CA LYS A 137 5.64 -2.42 6.59
C LYS A 137 6.40 -3.42 7.47
N PHE A 138 6.10 -4.72 7.33
CA PHE A 138 6.64 -5.79 8.14
C PHE A 138 7.64 -6.68 7.39
N LEU A 139 7.93 -6.41 6.12
CA LEU A 139 8.74 -7.27 5.27
C LEU A 139 9.94 -6.52 4.68
N MET A 140 11.09 -7.20 4.60
CA MET A 140 12.29 -6.74 3.85
C MET A 140 12.81 -5.35 4.23
N ALA A 141 12.64 -4.95 5.50
CA ALA A 141 12.96 -3.60 5.98
C ALA A 141 12.30 -2.50 5.12
N GLY A 142 11.13 -2.80 4.56
CA GLY A 142 10.40 -1.92 3.68
C GLY A 142 9.88 -0.71 4.43
N LYS A 143 10.06 0.45 3.80
CA LYS A 143 9.56 1.72 4.29
C LYS A 143 8.33 2.08 3.48
N LEU A 144 7.18 2.20 4.13
CA LEU A 144 5.96 2.71 3.50
C LEU A 144 5.82 4.19 3.84
N TYR A 145 5.67 5.02 2.82
CA TYR A 145 5.28 6.41 2.95
C TYR A 145 3.85 6.55 2.50
N GLU A 146 3.04 7.29 3.24
CA GLU A 146 1.63 7.47 2.95
C GLU A 146 1.19 8.90 3.27
N ILE A 147 0.16 9.36 2.57
CA ILE A 147 -0.50 10.61 2.91
C ILE A 147 -1.47 10.39 4.07
N ALA A 148 -1.51 11.34 4.98
CA ALA A 148 -2.44 11.35 6.08
C ALA A 148 -3.10 12.72 6.22
N VAL A 149 -4.25 12.73 6.88
CA VAL A 149 -4.89 13.95 7.35
C VAL A 149 -4.72 14.01 8.86
N GLN A 150 -4.02 15.04 9.32
CA GLN A 150 -3.91 15.36 10.73
C GLN A 150 -5.11 16.18 11.16
N LEU A 151 -5.85 15.68 12.15
CA LEU A 151 -6.97 16.38 12.76
C LEU A 151 -6.63 16.76 14.20
N PRO A 152 -6.93 18.00 14.62
CA PRO A 152 -6.75 18.41 16.01
C PRO A 152 -7.71 17.61 16.90
N LYS A 153 -7.22 17.18 18.06
CA LYS A 153 -8.06 16.56 19.09
C LYS A 153 -8.65 17.70 19.94
N LYS A 154 -9.97 17.92 19.84
CA LYS A 154 -10.68 18.91 20.66
C LYS A 154 -10.82 18.42 22.10
#